data_AF-A0A442FNX9-F1
#
_entry.id   AF-A0A442FNX9-F1
#
_cell.length_a   1.000
_cell.length_b   1.000
_cell.length_c   1.000
_cell.angle_alpha   90.00
_cell.angle_beta   90.00
_cell.angle_gamma   90.00
#
_symmetry.space_group_name_H-M   'P 1'
#
loop_
_entity.id
_entity.type
_entity.pdbx_description
1 polymer ?
#
loop_
_entity_poly.entity_id
_entity_poly.type
_entity_poly.pdbx_seq_one_letter_code
_entity_poly.pdbx_strand_id
1 'polypeptide(L)'
;MSFGVSIRSLVISGLDTPAKALLRTYVETLLLCVAVLHDRPLGLAYIAADTDAQIKDFWHSVVSPKKLHEKVISIERKIGLDNEIVEGMASWRREEYEILSQSSHLSYLAAALTSLSPELGDEDMFTTAIFGRATKNSHRTIFYAAATTWYFSRLSNQVLLGKDAAKCAILLDKENDWHQRMVAARDTLSHMMLKFWDTQPGDEQVKGIVPGD
;
A
#
# COMPACT_ATOMS: atom_id res chain seq x y z
N MET A 1 -12.87 3.01 2.10
CA MET A 1 -12.99 3.83 0.86
C MET A 1 -12.59 5.31 1.01
N SER A 2 -12.32 5.85 2.21
CA SER A 2 -11.94 7.27 2.38
C SER A 2 -10.44 7.57 2.06
N PHE A 3 -9.49 6.74 2.52
CA PHE A 3 -8.05 7.03 2.38
C PHE A 3 -7.57 7.25 0.94
N GLY A 4 -7.84 6.31 0.03
CA GLY A 4 -7.37 6.41 -1.36
C GLY A 4 -7.89 7.65 -2.10
N VAL A 5 -9.16 8.03 -1.86
CA VAL A 5 -9.77 9.24 -2.44
C VAL A 5 -9.11 10.49 -1.86
N SER A 6 -8.87 10.52 -0.55
CA SER A 6 -8.19 11.64 0.13
C SER A 6 -6.75 11.80 -0.35
N ILE A 7 -5.99 10.70 -0.47
CA ILE A 7 -4.62 10.71 -1.01
C ILE A 7 -4.62 11.28 -2.43
N ARG A 8 -5.52 10.79 -3.29
CA ARG A 8 -5.67 11.30 -4.66
C ARG A 8 -5.99 12.79 -4.68
N SER A 9 -6.91 13.23 -3.82
CA SER A 9 -7.34 14.64 -3.76
C SER A 9 -6.21 15.55 -3.30
N LEU A 10 -5.43 15.13 -2.29
CA LEU A 10 -4.26 15.86 -1.82
C LEU A 10 -3.19 15.96 -2.93
N VAL A 11 -2.90 14.87 -3.62
CA VAL A 11 -1.93 14.87 -4.72
C VAL A 11 -2.37 15.79 -5.87
N ILE A 12 -3.64 15.74 -6.29
CA ILE A 12 -4.16 16.62 -7.35
C ILE A 12 -4.11 18.09 -6.91
N SER A 13 -4.31 18.35 -5.62
CA SER A 13 -4.17 19.69 -5.02
C SER A 13 -2.71 20.09 -4.81
N GLY A 14 -1.74 19.24 -5.19
CA GLY A 14 -0.32 19.50 -5.05
C GLY A 14 0.22 19.42 -3.62
N LEU A 15 -0.54 18.81 -2.71
CA LEU A 15 -0.20 18.63 -1.30
C LEU A 15 0.45 17.25 -1.08
N ASP A 16 1.58 17.02 -1.75
CA ASP A 16 2.25 15.70 -1.78
C ASP A 16 2.77 15.24 -0.41
N THR A 17 3.33 16.14 0.40
CA THR A 17 3.83 15.80 1.74
C THR A 17 2.70 15.35 2.68
N PRO A 18 1.58 16.10 2.80
CA PRO A 18 0.38 15.58 3.48
C PRO A 18 -0.15 14.26 2.89
N ALA A 19 -0.11 14.10 1.56
CA ALA A 19 -0.54 12.87 0.91
C ALA A 19 0.32 11.66 1.32
N LYS A 20 1.65 11.81 1.39
CA LYS A 20 2.58 10.77 1.85
C LYS A 20 2.39 10.43 3.32
N ALA A 21 2.18 11.42 4.18
CA ALA A 21 1.87 11.17 5.59
C ALA A 21 0.59 10.33 5.75
N LEU A 22 -0.46 10.65 4.98
CA LEU A 22 -1.70 9.87 4.96
C LEU A 22 -1.51 8.48 4.34
N LEU A 23 -0.72 8.39 3.26
CA LEU A 23 -0.39 7.15 2.57
C LEU A 23 0.32 6.16 3.51
N ARG A 24 1.19 6.62 4.40
CA ARG A 24 1.82 5.76 5.40
C ARG A 24 0.79 5.04 6.26
N THR A 25 -0.14 5.79 6.85
CA THR A 25 -1.22 5.20 7.66
C THR A 25 -2.08 4.25 6.82
N TYR A 26 -2.35 4.62 5.57
CA TYR A 26 -3.12 3.77 4.66
C TYR A 26 -2.42 2.43 4.39
N VAL A 27 -1.13 2.45 4.09
CA VAL A 27 -0.30 1.26 3.85
C VAL A 27 -0.26 0.38 5.09
N GLU A 28 0.08 0.94 6.25
CA GLU A 28 0.14 0.19 7.52
C GLU A 28 -1.21 -0.46 7.85
N THR A 29 -2.31 0.25 7.61
CA THR A 29 -3.67 -0.28 7.81
C THR A 29 -3.95 -1.45 6.86
N LEU A 30 -3.66 -1.32 5.57
CA LEU A 30 -3.89 -2.39 4.61
C LEU A 30 -3.03 -3.63 4.89
N LEU A 31 -1.76 -3.44 5.25
CA LEU A 31 -0.87 -4.54 5.63
C LEU A 31 -1.34 -5.23 6.92
N LEU A 32 -1.83 -4.47 7.90
CA LEU A 32 -2.45 -5.03 9.10
C LEU A 32 -3.69 -5.85 8.76
N CYS A 33 -4.55 -5.35 7.87
CA CYS A 33 -5.71 -6.11 7.41
C CYS A 33 -5.30 -7.43 6.74
N VAL A 34 -4.29 -7.42 5.86
CA VAL A 34 -3.74 -8.67 5.28
C VAL A 34 -3.28 -9.60 6.41
N ALA A 35 -2.50 -9.10 7.36
CA ALA A 35 -1.98 -9.92 8.45
C ALA A 35 -3.10 -10.55 9.28
N VAL A 36 -4.10 -9.77 9.70
CA VAL A 36 -5.23 -10.23 10.51
C VAL A 36 -6.10 -11.24 9.76
N LEU A 37 -6.32 -11.07 8.46
CA LEU A 37 -7.09 -12.02 7.66
C LEU A 37 -6.43 -13.40 7.59
N HIS A 38 -5.09 -13.45 7.58
CA HIS A 38 -4.33 -14.69 7.45
C HIS A 38 -3.82 -15.27 8.78
N ASP A 39 -3.95 -14.52 9.88
CA ASP A 39 -3.49 -14.85 11.24
C ASP A 39 -4.60 -14.55 12.27
N ARG A 40 -5.47 -15.54 12.52
CA ARG A 40 -6.59 -15.40 13.47
C ARG A 40 -6.14 -15.03 14.89
N PRO A 41 -5.09 -15.65 15.48
CA PRO A 41 -4.55 -15.19 16.76
C PRO A 41 -4.20 -13.70 16.80
N LEU A 42 -3.60 -13.17 15.72
CA LEU A 42 -3.31 -11.74 15.62
C LEU A 42 -4.59 -10.89 15.63
N GLY A 43 -5.62 -11.31 14.91
CA GLY A 43 -6.93 -10.65 14.92
C GLY A 43 -7.58 -10.63 16.30
N LEU A 44 -7.51 -11.73 17.04
CA LEU A 44 -8.01 -11.80 18.42
C LEU A 44 -7.22 -10.89 19.36
N ALA A 45 -5.89 -10.82 19.20
CA ALA A 45 -5.05 -9.93 19.97
C ALA A 45 -5.37 -8.45 19.69
N TYR A 46 -5.68 -8.09 18.43
CA TYR A 46 -6.12 -6.74 18.07
C TYR A 46 -7.45 -6.37 18.74
N ILE A 47 -8.43 -7.28 18.74
CA ILE A 47 -9.73 -7.08 19.41
C ILE A 47 -9.57 -6.95 20.93
N ALA A 48 -8.65 -7.71 21.53
CA ALA A 48 -8.42 -7.69 22.97
C ALA A 48 -7.69 -6.42 23.47
N ALA A 49 -7.07 -5.63 22.58
CA ALA A 49 -6.42 -4.39 22.91
C ALA A 49 -7.44 -3.24 22.98
N ASP A 50 -8.12 -3.11 24.12
CA ASP A 50 -9.27 -2.21 24.30
C ASP A 50 -8.90 -0.85 24.92
N THR A 51 -7.82 -0.81 25.70
CA THR A 51 -7.33 0.44 26.33
C THR A 51 -6.19 1.07 25.53
N ASP A 52 -6.02 2.40 25.63
CA ASP A 52 -4.92 3.12 24.96
C ASP A 52 -3.54 2.51 25.24
N ALA A 53 -3.30 2.08 26.48
CA ALA A 53 -2.05 1.42 26.86
C ALA A 53 -1.87 0.07 26.12
N GLN A 54 -2.92 -0.76 26.09
CA GLN A 54 -2.89 -2.03 25.37
C GLN A 54 -2.78 -1.85 23.85
N ILE A 55 -3.43 -0.84 23.28
CA ILE A 55 -3.33 -0.50 21.86
C ILE A 55 -1.89 -0.11 21.55
N LYS A 56 -1.30 0.78 22.35
CA LYS A 56 0.10 1.19 22.20
C LYS A 56 1.05 0.00 22.30
N ASP A 57 0.85 -0.86 23.30
CA ASP A 57 1.65 -2.06 23.48
C ASP A 57 1.49 -3.04 22.31
N PHE A 58 0.27 -3.24 21.80
CA PHE A 58 0.00 -4.06 20.61
C PHE A 58 0.79 -3.53 19.40
N TRP A 59 0.73 -2.22 19.15
CA TRP A 59 1.45 -1.59 18.04
C TRP A 59 2.97 -1.71 18.16
N HIS A 60 3.53 -1.54 19.37
CA HIS A 60 4.97 -1.63 19.56
C HIS A 60 5.49 -3.08 19.63
N SER A 61 4.74 -3.98 20.24
CA SER A 61 5.20 -5.33 20.56
C SER A 61 4.74 -6.40 19.56
N VAL A 62 3.61 -6.22 18.88
CA VAL A 62 3.03 -7.25 18.00
C VAL A 62 3.08 -6.83 16.53
N VAL A 63 2.74 -5.58 16.22
CA VAL A 63 2.61 -5.10 14.83
C VAL A 63 3.49 -3.89 14.52
N SER A 64 4.68 -3.82 15.14
CA SER A 64 5.65 -2.79 14.76
C SER A 64 5.97 -2.92 13.27
N PRO A 65 6.36 -1.85 12.56
CA PRO A 65 6.54 -1.87 11.11
C PRO A 65 7.41 -3.03 10.62
N LYS A 66 8.50 -3.31 11.34
CA LYS A 66 9.37 -4.47 11.09
C LYS A 66 8.62 -5.80 11.24
N LYS A 67 7.91 -6.01 12.35
CA LYS A 67 7.16 -7.24 12.64
C LYS A 67 6.00 -7.44 11.67
N LEU A 68 5.32 -6.36 11.29
CA LEU A 68 4.25 -6.39 10.32
C LEU A 68 4.78 -6.81 8.94
N HIS A 69 5.91 -6.25 8.50
CA HIS A 69 6.57 -6.68 7.26
C HIS A 69 7.00 -8.15 7.30
N GLU A 70 7.61 -8.61 8.39
CA GLU A 70 8.00 -10.03 8.55
C GLU A 70 6.77 -10.96 8.48
N LYS A 71 5.65 -10.58 9.11
CA LYS A 71 4.39 -11.31 9.01
C LYS A 71 3.86 -11.36 7.58
N VAL A 72 3.83 -10.23 6.88
CA VAL A 72 3.39 -10.17 5.48
C VAL A 72 4.24 -11.07 4.59
N ILE A 73 5.56 -11.06 4.75
CA ILE A 73 6.49 -11.97 4.04
C ILE A 73 6.18 -13.43 4.31
N SER A 74 5.88 -13.79 5.56
CA SER A 74 5.50 -15.16 5.90
C SER A 74 4.18 -15.58 5.24
N ILE A 75 3.22 -14.65 5.09
CA ILE A 75 1.95 -14.88 4.42
C ILE A 75 2.18 -15.11 2.93
N GLU A 76 2.99 -14.25 2.28
CA GLU A 76 3.36 -14.36 0.87
C GLU A 76 3.98 -15.73 0.54
N ARG A 77 4.89 -16.21 1.39
CA ARG A 77 5.47 -17.55 1.26
C ARG A 77 4.44 -18.66 1.48
N LYS A 78 3.56 -18.50 2.48
CA LYS A 78 2.52 -19.49 2.82
C LYS A 78 1.50 -19.68 1.69
N ILE A 79 1.17 -18.61 0.96
CA ILE A 79 0.25 -18.69 -0.19
C ILE A 79 0.94 -19.17 -1.48
N GLY A 80 2.25 -19.43 -1.44
CA GLY A 80 3.00 -20.04 -2.54
C GLY A 80 3.50 -19.05 -3.60
N LEU A 81 3.74 -17.78 -3.24
CA LEU A 81 4.45 -16.88 -4.15
C LEU A 81 5.91 -17.32 -4.30
N ASP A 82 6.46 -17.13 -5.50
CA ASP A 82 7.87 -17.37 -5.79
C ASP A 82 8.76 -16.51 -4.87
N ASN A 83 9.85 -17.09 -4.36
CA ASN A 83 10.80 -16.39 -3.51
C ASN A 83 11.35 -15.12 -4.17
N GLU A 84 11.62 -15.12 -5.47
CA GLU A 84 12.11 -13.92 -6.17
C GLU A 84 11.07 -12.79 -6.11
N ILE A 85 9.79 -13.12 -6.29
CA ILE A 85 8.68 -12.16 -6.19
C ILE A 85 8.55 -11.66 -4.74
N VAL A 86 8.63 -12.56 -3.75
CA VAL A 86 8.57 -12.19 -2.32
C VAL A 86 9.70 -11.23 -1.96
N GLU A 87 10.92 -11.50 -2.41
CA GLU A 87 12.08 -10.65 -2.13
C GLU A 87 11.96 -9.29 -2.83
N GLY A 88 11.55 -9.26 -4.09
CA GLY A 88 11.31 -8.01 -4.83
C GLY A 88 10.25 -7.14 -4.16
N MET A 89 9.10 -7.71 -3.79
CA MET A 89 8.05 -6.99 -3.08
C MET A 89 8.48 -6.53 -1.68
N ALA A 90 9.28 -7.33 -0.98
CA ALA A 90 9.81 -6.98 0.33
C ALA A 90 10.82 -5.81 0.27
N SER A 91 11.69 -5.79 -0.75
CA SER A 91 12.61 -4.67 -0.98
C SER A 91 11.83 -3.40 -1.30
N TRP A 92 10.93 -3.48 -2.28
CA TRP A 92 10.09 -2.36 -2.69
C TRP A 92 9.30 -1.75 -1.53
N ARG A 93 8.62 -2.58 -0.72
CA ARG A 93 7.90 -2.08 0.46
C ARG A 93 8.81 -1.41 1.49
N ARG A 94 10.04 -1.90 1.66
CA ARG A 94 11.01 -1.31 2.60
C ARG A 94 11.44 0.08 2.13
N GLU A 95 11.81 0.19 0.86
CA GLU A 95 12.23 1.45 0.24
C GLU A 95 11.12 2.50 0.30
N GLU A 96 9.88 2.12 -0.06
CA GLU A 96 8.74 3.02 0.03
C GLU A 96 8.43 3.43 1.48
N TYR A 97 8.51 2.49 2.42
CA TYR A 97 8.30 2.79 3.83
C TYR A 97 9.32 3.81 4.37
N GLU A 98 10.59 3.72 3.96
CA GLU A 98 11.61 4.70 4.32
C GLU A 98 11.25 6.10 3.81
N ILE A 99 10.84 6.23 2.55
CA ILE A 99 10.41 7.50 1.95
C ILE A 99 9.21 8.09 2.69
N LEU A 100 8.21 7.26 2.98
CA LEU A 100 7.02 7.70 3.71
C LEU A 100 7.36 8.12 5.15
N SER A 101 8.30 7.43 5.80
CA SER A 101 8.72 7.76 7.16
C SER A 101 9.31 9.17 7.28
N GLN A 102 10.04 9.61 6.25
CA GLN A 102 10.60 10.97 6.17
C GLN A 102 9.54 12.06 5.99
N SER A 103 8.33 11.69 5.55
CA SER A 103 7.21 12.65 5.38
C SER A 103 6.50 12.93 6.71
N SER A 104 6.62 12.05 7.70
CA SER A 104 6.08 12.26 9.06
C SER A 104 7.01 13.08 9.95
N HIS A 105 8.31 12.96 9.74
CA HIS A 105 9.35 13.74 10.42
C HIS A 105 10.27 14.33 9.34
N LEU A 106 9.87 15.50 8.83
CA LEU A 106 10.55 16.14 7.71
C LEU A 106 12.04 16.31 8.03
N SER A 107 12.87 15.52 7.35
CA SER A 107 14.31 15.78 7.28
C SER A 107 14.52 17.12 6.58
N TYR A 108 15.71 17.73 6.74
CA TYR A 108 16.05 18.94 5.99
C TYR A 108 15.83 18.76 4.48
N LEU A 109 16.24 17.61 3.93
CA LEU A 109 16.05 17.29 2.52
C LEU A 109 14.56 17.16 2.15
N ALA A 110 13.76 16.48 2.97
CA ALA A 110 12.32 16.35 2.72
C ALA A 110 11.60 17.71 2.82
N ALA A 111 11.99 18.57 3.76
CA ALA A 111 11.48 19.94 3.89
C ALA A 111 11.89 20.81 2.69
N ALA A 112 13.14 20.70 2.25
CA ALA A 112 13.64 21.40 1.06
C ALA A 112 12.88 20.97 -0.20
N LEU A 113 12.70 19.65 -0.41
CA LEU A 113 11.92 19.12 -1.54
C LEU A 113 10.43 19.48 -1.46
N THR A 114 9.85 19.53 -0.26
CA THR A 114 8.48 20.04 -0.06
C THR A 114 8.36 21.50 -0.47
N SER A 115 9.42 22.28 -0.25
CA SER A 115 9.43 23.71 -0.57
C SER A 115 9.74 23.96 -2.05
N LEU A 116 10.71 23.24 -2.61
CA LEU A 116 11.21 23.32 -3.98
C LEU A 116 11.29 21.91 -4.57
N SER A 117 10.40 21.59 -5.50
CA SER A 117 10.34 20.27 -6.14
C SER A 117 10.48 20.39 -7.66
N PRO A 118 10.98 19.33 -8.34
CA PRO A 118 10.96 19.25 -9.79
C PRO A 118 9.54 19.41 -10.34
N GLU A 119 9.40 20.22 -11.37
CA GLU A 119 8.13 20.44 -12.05
C GLU A 119 7.64 19.16 -12.74
N LEU A 120 6.32 19.02 -12.81
CA LEU A 120 5.72 17.95 -13.57
C LEU A 120 5.88 18.21 -15.07
N GLY A 121 6.70 17.40 -15.74
CA GLY A 121 6.95 17.49 -17.19
C GLY A 121 8.23 18.22 -17.57
N ASP A 122 8.93 18.83 -16.62
CA ASP A 122 10.25 19.45 -16.81
C ASP A 122 11.08 19.27 -15.52
N GLU A 123 12.07 18.39 -15.56
CA GLU A 123 12.85 18.00 -14.38
C GLU A 123 13.99 18.97 -14.06
N ASP A 124 14.38 19.79 -15.04
CA ASP A 124 15.42 20.79 -14.89
C ASP A 124 14.88 22.05 -14.19
N MET A 125 13.55 22.20 -14.12
CA MET A 125 12.89 23.29 -13.42
C MET A 125 12.41 22.88 -12.03
N PHE A 126 12.86 23.64 -11.02
CA PHE A 126 12.35 23.55 -9.66
C PHE A 126 11.31 24.63 -9.41
N THR A 127 10.17 24.22 -8.85
CA THR A 127 9.07 25.12 -8.51
C THR A 127 8.81 25.12 -7.00
N THR A 128 8.32 26.25 -6.50
CA THR A 128 7.75 26.33 -5.16
C THR A 128 6.52 25.43 -5.05
N ALA A 129 6.61 24.37 -4.23
CA ALA A 129 5.57 23.35 -4.09
C ALA A 129 4.78 23.46 -2.77
N ILE A 130 5.30 24.21 -1.79
CA ILE A 130 4.69 24.35 -0.45
C ILE A 130 3.26 24.89 -0.46
N PHE A 131 2.87 25.62 -1.52
CA PHE A 131 1.54 26.20 -1.66
C PHE A 131 0.55 25.32 -2.45
N GLY A 132 0.91 24.07 -2.72
CA GLY A 132 0.06 23.14 -3.47
C GLY A 132 0.36 23.18 -4.95
N ARG A 133 1.39 22.43 -5.38
CA ARG A 133 1.67 22.16 -6.79
C ARG A 133 1.97 20.68 -6.99
N ALA A 134 1.33 20.07 -7.99
CA ALA A 134 1.68 18.70 -8.39
C ALA A 134 3.09 18.70 -8.99
N THR A 135 3.88 17.69 -8.63
CA THR A 135 5.31 17.59 -8.98
C THR A 135 5.60 16.21 -9.55
N LYS A 136 6.81 15.97 -10.08
CA LYS A 136 7.20 14.61 -10.49
C LYS A 136 7.03 13.58 -9.36
N ASN A 137 7.24 13.97 -8.11
CA ASN A 137 7.11 13.10 -6.93
C ASN A 137 5.66 12.61 -6.72
N SER A 138 4.66 13.36 -7.19
CA SER A 138 3.24 13.02 -7.08
C SER A 138 2.90 11.68 -7.74
N HIS A 139 3.61 11.30 -8.82
CA HIS A 139 3.40 10.02 -9.50
C HIS A 139 3.73 8.83 -8.59
N ARG A 140 4.85 8.88 -7.87
CA ARG A 140 5.28 7.80 -6.97
C ARG A 140 4.28 7.62 -5.82
N THR A 141 3.77 8.72 -5.26
CA THR A 141 2.74 8.70 -4.20
C THR A 141 1.46 8.01 -4.67
N ILE A 142 0.93 8.36 -5.85
CA ILE A 142 -0.28 7.74 -6.40
C ILE A 142 -0.05 6.29 -6.77
N PHE A 143 1.08 6.00 -7.42
CA PHE A 143 1.44 4.64 -7.79
C PHE A 143 1.50 3.74 -6.55
N TYR A 144 2.20 4.18 -5.50
CA TYR A 144 2.31 3.35 -4.30
C TYR A 144 0.97 3.13 -3.59
N ALA A 145 0.10 4.14 -3.58
CA ALA A 145 -1.27 3.99 -3.08
C ALA A 145 -2.07 2.94 -3.88
N ALA A 146 -2.00 3.00 -5.21
CA ALA A 146 -2.68 2.08 -6.10
C ALA A 146 -2.11 0.65 -5.99
N ALA A 147 -0.79 0.52 -5.99
CA ALA A 147 -0.09 -0.74 -5.87
C ALA A 147 -0.38 -1.42 -4.53
N THR A 148 -0.39 -0.68 -3.42
CA THR A 148 -0.75 -1.24 -2.11
C THR A 148 -2.22 -1.66 -2.05
N THR A 149 -3.12 -0.90 -2.68
CA THR A 149 -4.55 -1.25 -2.79
C THR A 149 -4.74 -2.54 -3.57
N TRP A 150 -4.06 -2.65 -4.71
CA TRP A 150 -4.05 -3.87 -5.52
C TRP A 150 -3.49 -5.05 -4.73
N TYR A 151 -2.35 -4.88 -4.07
CA TYR A 151 -1.72 -5.90 -3.24
C TYR A 151 -2.67 -6.42 -2.16
N PHE A 152 -3.31 -5.51 -1.41
CA PHE A 152 -4.35 -5.87 -0.45
C PHE A 152 -5.49 -6.64 -1.11
N SER A 153 -6.00 -6.16 -2.26
CA SER A 153 -7.10 -6.83 -2.97
C SER A 153 -6.74 -8.25 -3.40
N ARG A 154 -5.50 -8.48 -3.84
CA ARG A 154 -5.01 -9.80 -4.26
C ARG A 154 -4.92 -10.77 -3.10
N LEU A 155 -4.25 -10.36 -2.02
CA LEU A 155 -3.99 -11.24 -0.88
C LEU A 155 -5.20 -11.46 0.01
N SER A 156 -6.09 -10.48 0.08
CA SER A 156 -7.25 -10.55 0.96
C SER A 156 -8.45 -11.23 0.30
N ASN A 157 -8.57 -11.16 -1.03
CA ASN A 157 -9.78 -11.65 -1.70
C ASN A 157 -10.05 -13.14 -1.44
N GLN A 158 -9.03 -14.00 -1.43
CA GLN A 158 -9.23 -15.43 -1.20
C GLN A 158 -9.79 -15.75 0.19
N VAL A 159 -9.49 -14.89 1.18
CA VAL A 159 -9.95 -15.06 2.56
C VAL A 159 -11.24 -14.26 2.83
N LEU A 160 -11.48 -13.18 2.10
CA LEU A 160 -12.69 -12.39 2.23
C LEU A 160 -13.86 -12.98 1.45
N LEU A 161 -13.65 -13.36 0.19
CA LEU A 161 -14.70 -13.75 -0.74
C LEU A 161 -14.29 -15.00 -1.53
N GLY A 162 -14.97 -16.11 -1.29
CA GLY A 162 -14.67 -17.35 -1.99
C GLY A 162 -15.79 -18.37 -1.94
N LYS A 163 -15.50 -19.59 -2.41
CA LYS A 163 -16.50 -20.65 -2.59
C LYS A 163 -16.62 -21.59 -1.39
N ASP A 164 -15.74 -21.44 -0.42
CA ASP A 164 -15.62 -22.34 0.73
C ASP A 164 -15.86 -21.53 2.01
N ALA A 165 -17.02 -21.75 2.64
CA ALA A 165 -17.42 -21.05 3.86
C ALA A 165 -16.49 -21.38 5.06
N ALA A 166 -15.71 -22.46 5.01
CA ALA A 166 -14.74 -22.78 6.04
C ALA A 166 -13.44 -21.96 5.91
N LYS A 167 -13.20 -21.34 4.74
CA LYS A 167 -11.95 -20.63 4.42
C LYS A 167 -12.15 -19.14 4.14
N CYS A 168 -13.39 -18.72 3.92
CA CYS A 168 -13.72 -17.36 3.51
C CYS A 168 -14.70 -16.71 4.47
N ALA A 169 -14.55 -15.42 4.71
CA ALA A 169 -15.47 -14.64 5.53
C ALA A 169 -16.85 -14.49 4.88
N ILE A 170 -16.90 -14.38 3.55
CA ILE A 170 -18.10 -14.19 2.75
C ILE A 170 -18.14 -15.30 1.68
N LEU A 171 -19.26 -16.03 1.64
CA LEU A 171 -19.51 -17.00 0.58
C LEU A 171 -19.94 -16.24 -0.69
N LEU A 172 -19.23 -16.49 -1.79
CA LEU A 172 -19.49 -15.86 -3.07
C LEU A 172 -20.85 -16.29 -3.63
N ASP A 173 -21.83 -15.42 -3.49
CA ASP A 173 -23.08 -15.46 -4.25
C ASP A 173 -22.89 -14.81 -5.62
N LYS A 174 -23.10 -15.59 -6.69
CA LYS A 174 -22.96 -15.12 -8.07
C LYS A 174 -24.15 -14.28 -8.53
N GLU A 175 -25.31 -14.39 -7.89
CA GLU A 175 -26.49 -13.58 -8.23
C GLU A 175 -26.46 -12.22 -7.52
N ASN A 176 -25.55 -12.05 -6.56
CA ASN A 176 -25.37 -10.80 -5.84
C ASN A 176 -24.50 -9.80 -6.63
N ASP A 177 -25.11 -8.71 -7.08
CA ASP A 177 -24.47 -7.63 -7.83
C ASP A 177 -23.24 -7.04 -7.09
N TRP A 178 -23.28 -6.89 -5.76
CA TRP A 178 -22.12 -6.39 -5.01
C TRP A 178 -20.93 -7.34 -5.06
N HIS A 179 -21.17 -8.64 -4.95
CA HIS A 179 -20.11 -9.64 -5.04
C HIS A 179 -19.50 -9.67 -6.45
N GLN A 180 -20.33 -9.59 -7.49
CA GLN A 180 -19.86 -9.48 -8.88
C GLN A 180 -18.97 -8.24 -9.06
N ARG A 181 -19.41 -7.07 -8.54
CA ARG A 181 -18.64 -5.82 -8.60
C ARG A 181 -17.31 -5.92 -7.85
N MET A 182 -17.26 -6.57 -6.69
CA MET A 182 -16.01 -6.78 -5.95
C MET A 182 -15.00 -7.60 -6.75
N VAL A 183 -15.45 -8.69 -7.38
CA VAL A 183 -14.60 -9.52 -8.24
C VAL A 183 -14.13 -8.73 -9.46
N ALA A 184 -15.04 -8.02 -10.15
CA ALA A 184 -14.70 -7.19 -11.30
C ALA A 184 -13.70 -6.06 -10.94
N ALA A 185 -13.87 -5.41 -9.78
CA ALA A 185 -12.96 -4.38 -9.30
C ALA A 185 -11.56 -4.92 -9.02
N ARG A 186 -11.45 -6.09 -8.37
CA ARG A 186 -10.17 -6.79 -8.14
C ARG A 186 -9.46 -7.07 -9.46
N ASP A 187 -10.19 -7.58 -10.45
CA ASP A 187 -9.62 -7.96 -11.75
C ASP A 187 -9.22 -6.73 -12.57
N THR A 188 -10.03 -5.67 -12.53
CA THR A 188 -9.71 -4.38 -13.14
C THR A 188 -8.46 -3.77 -12.52
N LEU A 189 -8.37 -3.73 -11.19
CA LEU A 189 -7.18 -3.25 -10.49
C LEU A 189 -5.94 -4.08 -10.84
N SER A 190 -6.09 -5.40 -10.97
CA SER A 190 -4.99 -6.27 -11.37
C SER A 190 -4.50 -5.98 -12.77
N HIS A 191 -5.42 -5.85 -13.73
CA HIS A 191 -5.07 -5.50 -15.10
C HIS A 191 -4.40 -4.12 -15.18
N MET A 192 -4.94 -3.12 -14.48
CA MET A 192 -4.35 -1.78 -14.43
C MET A 192 -2.95 -1.80 -13.81
N MET A 193 -2.77 -2.48 -12.68
CA MET A 193 -1.47 -2.50 -12.03
C MET A 193 -0.41 -3.20 -12.88
N LEU A 194 -0.71 -4.37 -13.46
CA LEU A 194 0.23 -5.07 -14.33
C LEU A 194 0.62 -4.22 -15.54
N LYS A 195 -0.33 -3.48 -16.13
CA LYS A 195 -0.06 -2.59 -17.26
C LYS A 195 0.92 -1.45 -16.92
N PHE A 196 0.86 -0.93 -15.70
CA PHE A 196 1.65 0.24 -15.29
C PHE A 196 2.80 -0.12 -14.34
N TRP A 197 3.00 -1.40 -14.02
CA TRP A 197 4.00 -1.83 -13.05
C TRP A 197 5.41 -1.45 -13.48
N ASP A 198 5.72 -1.57 -14.78
CA ASP A 198 7.04 -1.24 -15.33
C ASP A 198 7.22 0.26 -15.64
N THR A 199 6.18 1.07 -15.41
CA THR A 199 6.23 2.53 -15.65
C THR A 199 6.58 3.32 -14.37
N GLN A 200 7.22 2.67 -13.39
CA GLN A 200 7.49 3.32 -12.11
C GLN A 200 8.40 4.54 -12.30
N PRO A 201 8.07 5.68 -11.67
CA PRO A 201 8.98 6.82 -11.64
C PRO A 201 10.23 6.45 -10.81
N GLY A 202 11.36 6.21 -11.48
CA GLY A 202 12.65 5.86 -10.86
C GLY A 202 13.32 4.60 -11.40
N ASP A 203 12.64 3.81 -12.23
CA ASP A 203 13.15 2.53 -12.75
C ASP A 203 13.87 2.64 -14.11
N GLU A 204 15.01 3.33 -14.14
CA GLU A 204 16.01 3.01 -15.17
C GLU A 204 16.79 1.71 -14.85
N GLN A 205 16.49 1.01 -13.73
CA GLN A 205 17.32 -0.13 -13.29
C GLN A 205 16.62 -1.44 -12.89
N VAL A 206 15.30 -1.57 -12.82
CA VAL A 206 14.67 -2.87 -12.46
C VAL A 206 13.91 -3.47 -13.64
N LYS A 207 14.65 -4.00 -14.61
CA LYS A 207 14.10 -4.96 -15.59
C LYS A 207 14.03 -6.34 -14.94
N GLY A 208 12.83 -6.90 -14.75
CA GLY A 208 12.73 -8.35 -14.47
C GLY A 208 11.48 -8.89 -13.78
N ILE A 209 10.49 -8.09 -13.39
CA ILE A 209 9.35 -8.59 -12.60
C ILE A 209 8.06 -8.61 -13.44
N VAL A 210 8.01 -9.47 -14.46
CA VAL A 210 6.73 -9.88 -15.06
C VAL A 210 6.72 -11.40 -15.19
N PRO A 211 5.86 -12.14 -14.48
CA PRO A 211 5.58 -13.53 -14.79
C PRO A 211 4.84 -13.59 -16.12
N GLY A 212 5.34 -14.42 -17.05
CA GLY A 212 4.58 -14.81 -18.24
C GLY A 212 3.33 -15.61 -17.84
N ASP A 213 2.27 -15.43 -18.64
CA ASP A 213 1.01 -16.17 -18.60
C ASP A 213 1.19 -17.70 -18.60
#